data_AF-A0A1D6LAA2-F1
#
_entry.id   AF-A0A1D6LAA2-F1
#
_cell.length_a   1.000
_cell.length_b   1.000
_cell.length_c   1.000
_cell.angle_alpha   90.00
_cell.angle_beta   90.00
_cell.angle_gamma   90.00
#
_symmetry.space_group_name_H-M   'P 1'
#
loop_
_entity.id
_entity.type
_entity.pdbx_description
1 polymer ?
#
loop_
_entity_poly.entity_id
_entity_poly.type
_entity_poly.pdbx_seq_one_letter_code
_entity_poly.pdbx_strand_id
1 'polypeptide(L)'
;MLVDLGRNDVGKVSKPGSVKVEKLMNIERYSHVMHISSTVTGELRDDLTCWDALRAALPVGTVSGAPKVRAMELIDQLEVSMRGPYSGGFGGISFRGDMDIALALRTIVFPTASRFDTMYSYTDSKSRQEWVAHLQAGAGIVADSKPDDEHQECINKAAGVARAIDLAESTFLEE
;
A
#
# COMPACT_ATOMS: atom_id res chain seq x y z
N MET A 1 5.91 -17.79 -6.45
CA MET A 1 6.71 -16.79 -5.72
C MET A 1 5.92 -16.06 -4.65
N LEU A 2 5.00 -15.14 -4.99
CA LEU A 2 4.28 -14.35 -3.95
C LEU A 2 3.31 -15.20 -3.11
N VAL A 3 2.70 -16.24 -3.69
CA VAL A 3 1.89 -17.21 -2.93
C VAL A 3 2.75 -17.95 -1.90
N ASP A 4 3.96 -18.35 -2.28
CA ASP A 4 4.90 -19.03 -1.37
C ASP A 4 5.37 -18.11 -0.24
N LEU A 5 5.61 -16.84 -0.56
CA LEU A 5 5.92 -15.82 0.43
C LEU A 5 4.75 -15.62 1.41
N GLY A 6 3.52 -15.57 0.89
CA GLY A 6 2.31 -15.52 1.73
C GLY A 6 2.15 -16.74 2.61
N ARG A 7 2.43 -17.95 2.10
CA ARG A 7 2.45 -19.19 2.92
C ARG A 7 3.49 -19.13 4.03
N ASN A 8 4.67 -18.57 3.75
CA ASN A 8 5.71 -18.41 4.76
C ASN A 8 5.27 -17.42 5.86
N ASP A 9 4.71 -16.28 5.48
CA ASP A 9 4.25 -15.27 6.44
C ASP A 9 3.10 -15.77 7.32
N VAL A 10 2.08 -16.40 6.72
CA VAL A 10 0.99 -17.04 7.46
C VAL A 10 1.52 -18.19 8.32
N GLY A 11 2.47 -18.97 7.82
CA GLY A 11 3.07 -20.10 8.53
C GLY A 11 3.83 -19.75 9.81
N LYS A 12 4.42 -18.55 9.92
CA LYS A 12 5.12 -18.12 11.15
C LYS A 12 4.21 -18.03 12.38
N VAL A 13 2.93 -17.77 12.16
CA VAL A 13 1.94 -17.49 13.22
C VAL A 13 0.81 -18.50 13.27
N SER A 14 0.77 -19.46 12.36
CA SER A 14 -0.29 -20.47 12.29
C SER A 14 0.10 -21.78 12.99
N LYS A 15 -0.90 -22.55 13.43
CA LYS A 15 -0.72 -23.91 13.95
C LYS A 15 -0.08 -24.82 12.88
N PRO A 16 0.88 -25.68 13.24
CA PRO A 16 1.49 -26.60 12.29
C PRO A 16 0.44 -27.41 11.52
N GLY A 17 0.56 -27.47 10.19
CA GLY A 17 -0.37 -28.18 9.30
C GLY A 17 -1.67 -27.47 8.97
N SER A 18 -1.98 -26.31 9.58
CA SER A 18 -3.22 -25.56 9.30
C SER A 18 -3.16 -24.67 8.05
N VAL A 19 -1.96 -24.33 7.57
CA VAL A 19 -1.78 -23.41 6.43
C VAL A 19 -2.20 -24.08 5.13
N LYS A 20 -3.20 -23.50 4.46
CA LYS A 20 -3.73 -23.97 3.18
C LYS A 20 -3.88 -22.81 2.20
N VAL A 21 -3.77 -23.13 0.91
CA VAL A 21 -4.09 -22.20 -0.18
C VAL A 21 -5.51 -22.53 -0.63
N GLU A 22 -6.48 -21.71 -0.24
CA GLU A 22 -7.90 -21.96 -0.54
C GLU A 22 -8.26 -21.64 -1.99
N LYS A 23 -7.68 -20.56 -2.52
CA LYS A 23 -7.85 -20.14 -3.91
C LYS A 23 -6.47 -19.92 -4.50
N LEU A 24 -6.19 -20.52 -5.65
CA LEU A 24 -4.92 -20.40 -6.34
C LEU A 24 -5.16 -19.82 -7.73
N MET A 25 -4.47 -18.71 -8.02
CA MET A 25 -4.47 -18.02 -9.31
C MET A 25 -5.88 -17.74 -9.87
N ASN A 26 -6.80 -17.33 -9.00
CA ASN A 26 -8.15 -16.99 -9.39
C ASN A 26 -8.19 -15.61 -10.08
N ILE A 27 -9.00 -15.47 -11.13
CA ILE A 27 -9.16 -14.17 -11.80
C ILE A 27 -10.25 -13.39 -11.07
N GLU A 28 -9.86 -12.30 -10.41
CA GLU A 28 -10.76 -11.32 -9.83
C GLU A 28 -10.95 -10.15 -10.79
N ARG A 29 -12.22 -9.80 -11.05
CA ARG A 29 -12.59 -8.70 -11.94
C ARG A 29 -13.08 -7.53 -11.12
N TYR A 30 -12.45 -6.37 -11.33
CA TYR A 30 -12.88 -5.08 -10.80
C TYR A 30 -13.36 -4.19 -11.96
N SER A 31 -13.79 -2.97 -11.65
CA SER A 31 -14.40 -2.07 -12.63
C SER A 31 -13.56 -1.81 -13.88
N HIS A 32 -12.23 -1.71 -13.73
CA HIS A 32 -11.32 -1.33 -14.83
C HIS A 32 -10.10 -2.25 -14.98
N VAL A 33 -9.91 -3.22 -14.06
CA VAL A 33 -8.74 -4.11 -14.04
C VAL A 33 -9.15 -5.50 -13.59
N MET A 34 -8.36 -6.48 -13.98
CA MET A 34 -8.44 -7.83 -13.44
C MET A 34 -7.12 -8.20 -12.75
N HIS A 35 -7.19 -8.91 -11.63
CA HIS A 35 -6.03 -9.40 -10.90
C HIS A 35 -6.05 -10.92 -10.84
N ILE A 36 -4.87 -11.54 -10.92
CA ILE A 36 -4.68 -12.92 -10.52
C ILE A 36 -4.46 -12.93 -9.01
N SER A 37 -5.46 -13.36 -8.26
CA SER A 37 -5.43 -13.40 -6.79
C SER A 37 -5.24 -14.83 -6.29
N SER A 38 -4.75 -14.97 -5.06
CA SER A 38 -4.70 -16.24 -4.34
C SER A 38 -4.98 -15.98 -2.87
N THR A 39 -5.65 -16.93 -2.22
CA THR A 39 -6.04 -16.84 -0.81
C THR A 39 -5.26 -17.87 -0.02
N VAL A 40 -4.49 -17.41 0.96
CA VAL A 40 -3.75 -18.25 1.91
C VAL A 40 -4.36 -18.06 3.29
N THR A 41 -4.72 -19.15 3.95
CA THR A 41 -5.34 -19.14 5.28
C THR A 41 -4.61 -20.08 6.21
N GLY A 42 -4.58 -19.78 7.50
CA GLY A 42 -4.09 -20.66 8.55
C GLY A 42 -4.84 -20.38 9.86
N GLU A 43 -4.79 -21.33 10.79
CA GLU A 43 -5.37 -21.16 12.12
C GLU A 43 -4.31 -20.54 13.03
N LEU A 44 -4.59 -19.39 13.64
CA LEU A 44 -3.66 -18.70 14.53
C LEU A 44 -3.27 -19.61 15.70
N ARG A 45 -2.00 -19.59 16.12
CA ARG A 45 -1.56 -20.33 17.31
C ARG A 45 -2.26 -19.79 18.56
N ASP A 46 -2.56 -20.69 19.51
CA ASP A 46 -3.33 -20.33 20.72
C ASP A 46 -2.58 -19.37 21.66
N ASP A 47 -1.25 -19.27 21.52
CA ASP A 47 -0.38 -18.37 22.26
C ASP A 47 -0.22 -16.97 21.63
N LEU A 48 -0.84 -16.74 20.46
CA LEU A 48 -0.67 -15.51 19.68
C LEU A 48 -1.97 -14.70 19.56
N THR A 49 -1.81 -13.44 19.19
CA THR A 49 -2.90 -12.49 18.96
C THR A 49 -2.92 -11.98 17.51
N CYS A 50 -3.97 -11.23 17.15
CA CYS A 50 -4.05 -10.56 15.86
C CYS A 50 -2.89 -9.58 15.60
N TRP A 51 -2.28 -9.02 16.65
CA TRP A 51 -1.10 -8.16 16.53
C TRP A 51 0.14 -8.92 16.06
N ASP A 52 0.32 -10.16 16.50
CA ASP A 52 1.41 -11.03 16.03
C ASP A 52 1.21 -11.40 14.57
N ALA A 53 -0.04 -11.67 14.18
CA ALA A 53 -0.40 -11.90 12.78
C ALA A 53 -0.12 -10.67 11.91
N LEU A 54 -0.49 -9.48 12.38
CA LEU A 54 -0.21 -8.21 11.68
C LEU A 54 1.29 -8.00 11.47
N ARG A 55 2.09 -8.20 12.53
CA ARG A 55 3.54 -8.07 12.50
C ARG A 55 4.21 -9.08 11.56
N ALA A 56 3.67 -10.30 11.46
CA ALA A 56 4.20 -11.31 10.56
C ALA A 56 3.84 -11.04 9.09
N ALA A 57 2.66 -10.48 8.83
CA ALA A 57 2.17 -10.20 7.50
C ALA A 57 2.81 -8.95 6.86
N LEU A 58 2.96 -7.87 7.64
CA LEU A 58 3.46 -6.60 7.13
C LEU A 58 4.99 -6.47 7.21
N PRO A 59 5.64 -5.84 6.21
CA PRO A 59 5.06 -5.38 4.94
C PRO A 59 4.80 -6.56 3.99
N VAL A 60 3.78 -6.43 3.14
CA VAL A 60 3.33 -7.51 2.25
C VAL A 60 4.32 -7.69 1.10
N GLY A 61 4.48 -8.93 0.64
CA GLY A 61 5.38 -9.29 -0.46
C GLY A 61 5.11 -8.58 -1.79
N THR A 62 3.85 -8.23 -2.08
CA THR A 62 3.42 -7.56 -3.32
C THR A 62 3.96 -6.15 -3.47
N VAL A 63 4.31 -5.50 -2.37
CA VAL A 63 4.76 -4.10 -2.31
C VAL A 63 6.21 -3.95 -1.87
N SER A 64 6.84 -5.06 -1.47
CA SER A 64 8.26 -5.13 -1.10
C SER A 64 9.04 -5.91 -2.16
N GLY A 65 8.81 -7.23 -2.22
CA GLY A 65 9.43 -8.14 -3.18
C GLY A 65 9.79 -9.48 -2.54
N ALA A 66 10.55 -10.30 -3.26
CA ALA A 66 11.04 -11.59 -2.77
C ALA A 66 12.50 -11.81 -3.21
N PRO A 67 13.43 -12.17 -2.30
CA PRO A 67 13.27 -12.31 -0.84
C PRO A 67 12.95 -10.99 -0.13
N LYS A 68 11.98 -10.99 0.81
CA LYS A 68 11.38 -9.78 1.40
C LYS A 68 12.41 -8.80 1.97
N VAL A 69 13.31 -9.29 2.83
CA VAL A 69 14.32 -8.45 3.50
C VAL A 69 15.24 -7.79 2.47
N ARG A 70 15.77 -8.57 1.52
CA ARG A 70 16.66 -8.05 0.49
C ARG A 70 15.98 -7.04 -0.43
N ALA A 71 14.72 -7.28 -0.78
CA ALA A 71 13.95 -6.35 -1.58
C ALA A 71 13.73 -5.01 -0.83
N MET A 72 13.43 -5.05 0.47
CA MET A 72 13.31 -3.84 1.30
C MET A 72 14.62 -3.06 1.42
N GLU A 73 15.76 -3.74 1.55
CA GLU A 73 17.09 -3.08 1.55
C GLU A 73 17.35 -2.34 0.23
N LEU A 74 17.00 -2.95 -0.90
CA LEU A 74 17.15 -2.32 -2.22
C LEU A 74 16.20 -1.13 -2.39
N ILE A 75 14.96 -1.26 -1.93
CA ILE A 75 13.99 -0.16 -1.92
C ILE A 75 14.54 1.02 -1.11
N ASP A 76 15.06 0.76 0.09
CA ASP A 76 15.62 1.79 0.97
C ASP A 76 16.85 2.48 0.36
N GLN A 77 17.65 1.74 -0.42
CA GLN A 77 18.80 2.31 -1.14
C GLN A 77 18.42 3.16 -2.36
N LEU A 78 17.29 2.85 -3.00
CA LEU A 78 16.90 3.44 -4.29
C LEU A 78 15.84 4.53 -4.15
N GLU A 79 14.96 4.45 -3.16
CA GLU A 79 13.93 5.47 -2.92
C GLU A 79 14.52 6.70 -2.23
N VAL A 80 14.12 7.89 -2.71
CA VAL A 80 14.66 9.17 -2.23
C VAL A 80 14.12 9.56 -0.85
N SER A 81 12.97 9.00 -0.46
CA SER A 81 12.27 9.33 0.77
C SER A 81 11.60 8.11 1.39
N MET A 82 11.44 8.12 2.71
CA MET A 82 10.64 7.10 3.39
C MET A 82 9.20 7.06 2.84
N ARG A 83 8.66 5.85 2.70
CA ARG A 83 7.29 5.61 2.18
C ARG A 83 6.17 6.18 3.05
N GLY A 84 6.42 6.40 4.34
CA GLY A 84 5.38 6.81 5.28
C GLY A 84 4.19 5.83 5.26
N PRO A 85 2.95 6.29 5.06
CA PRO A 85 1.78 5.41 4.96
C PRO A 85 1.78 4.48 3.75
N TYR A 86 2.46 4.83 2.65
CA TYR A 86 2.42 4.04 1.42
C TYR A 86 2.94 2.62 1.65
N SER A 87 2.21 1.62 1.15
CA SER A 87 2.48 0.19 1.34
C SER A 87 2.37 -0.34 2.80
N GLY A 88 1.96 0.52 3.73
CA GLY A 88 1.61 0.15 5.10
C GLY A 88 0.21 -0.48 5.22
N GLY A 89 -0.22 -0.76 6.44
CA GLY A 89 -1.56 -1.27 6.74
C GLY A 89 -2.51 -0.15 7.18
N PHE A 90 -3.73 -0.13 6.63
CA PHE A 90 -4.81 0.76 7.02
C PHE A 90 -6.10 -0.05 7.23
N GLY A 91 -6.71 0.07 8.41
CA GLY A 91 -7.94 -0.65 8.74
C GLY A 91 -8.27 -0.63 10.23
N GLY A 92 -8.99 -1.65 10.69
CA GLY A 92 -9.55 -1.70 12.03
C GLY A 92 -9.24 -3.00 12.78
N ILE A 93 -9.17 -2.89 14.10
CA ILE A 93 -9.04 -4.02 15.02
C ILE A 93 -10.14 -3.90 16.07
N SER A 94 -10.91 -4.96 16.27
CA SER A 94 -11.99 -5.03 17.25
C SER A 94 -11.44 -5.33 18.64
N PHE A 95 -12.18 -4.96 19.69
CA PHE A 95 -11.84 -5.35 21.07
C PHE A 95 -11.87 -6.87 21.31
N ARG A 96 -12.46 -7.65 20.39
CA ARG A 96 -12.48 -9.11 20.42
C ARG A 96 -11.29 -9.73 19.70
N GLY A 97 -10.46 -8.91 19.05
CA GLY A 97 -9.28 -9.36 18.32
C GLY A 97 -9.52 -9.61 16.83
N ASP A 98 -10.73 -9.39 16.31
CA ASP A 98 -10.98 -9.41 14.87
C ASP A 98 -10.21 -8.26 14.21
N MET A 99 -9.64 -8.50 13.05
CA MET A 99 -8.81 -7.52 12.36
C MET A 99 -9.06 -7.57 10.86
N ASP A 100 -9.22 -6.39 10.27
CA ASP A 100 -9.24 -6.21 8.82
C ASP A 100 -8.36 -5.01 8.45
N ILE A 101 -7.32 -5.29 7.66
CA ILE A 101 -6.27 -4.33 7.31
C ILE A 101 -6.05 -4.41 5.80
N ALA A 102 -6.35 -3.32 5.11
CA ALA A 102 -6.00 -3.13 3.72
C ALA A 102 -4.57 -2.57 3.59
N LEU A 103 -3.93 -2.82 2.45
CA LEU A 103 -2.70 -2.09 2.12
C LEU A 103 -3.05 -0.66 1.72
N ALA A 104 -2.33 0.30 2.28
CA ALA A 104 -2.44 1.72 1.92
C ALA A 104 -1.80 1.99 0.54
N LEU A 105 -2.53 1.59 -0.49
CA LEU A 105 -2.26 1.82 -1.90
C LEU A 105 -3.37 2.69 -2.47
N ARG A 106 -3.07 3.47 -3.52
CA ARG A 106 -4.02 4.45 -4.10
C ARG A 106 -4.60 5.37 -3.00
N THR A 107 -3.74 5.85 -2.12
CA THR A 107 -4.09 6.69 -0.97
C THR A 107 -3.48 8.08 -1.18
N ILE A 108 -4.25 9.12 -0.87
CA ILE A 108 -3.77 10.52 -0.85
C ILE A 108 -3.40 10.86 0.58
N VAL A 109 -2.17 11.33 0.80
CA VAL A 109 -1.71 11.76 2.12
C VAL A 109 -1.55 13.26 2.13
N PHE A 110 -2.25 13.94 3.03
CA PHE A 110 -2.09 15.37 3.29
C PHE A 110 -1.29 15.57 4.57
N PRO A 111 0.00 15.97 4.50
CA PRO A 111 0.79 16.23 5.69
C PRO A 111 0.20 17.41 6.49
N THR A 112 0.03 17.22 7.79
CA THR A 112 -0.49 18.26 8.71
C THR A 112 0.61 19.03 9.42
N ALA A 113 1.88 18.64 9.22
CA ALA A 113 3.02 19.32 9.82
C ALA A 113 3.22 20.71 9.19
N SER A 114 3.42 21.73 10.01
CA SER A 114 3.77 23.09 9.58
C SER A 114 5.06 23.04 8.76
N ARG A 115 4.96 23.23 7.44
CA ARG A 115 6.15 23.37 6.60
C ARG A 115 6.58 24.82 6.55
N PHE A 116 7.88 25.05 6.71
CA PHE A 116 8.49 26.38 6.62
C PHE A 116 8.45 26.98 5.19
N ASP A 117 8.05 26.20 4.17
CA ASP A 117 7.83 26.66 2.78
C ASP A 117 6.42 27.21 2.53
N THR A 118 5.46 26.94 3.42
CA THR A 118 4.08 27.49 3.41
C THR A 118 3.91 28.70 4.35
N MET A 119 5.02 29.27 4.80
CA MET A 119 5.05 30.27 5.86
C MET A 119 4.81 31.69 5.30
N TYR A 120 3.57 32.17 5.46
CA TYR A 120 3.12 33.56 5.31
C TYR A 120 3.51 34.28 3.99
N SER A 121 2.53 34.45 3.10
CA SER A 121 2.54 35.66 2.24
C SER A 121 2.24 36.87 3.12
N TYR A 122 3.28 37.57 3.58
CA TYR A 122 3.12 38.88 4.25
C TYR A 122 2.58 39.96 3.30
N THR A 123 2.53 39.67 2.01
CA THR A 123 2.09 40.58 0.95
C THR A 123 0.63 40.39 0.56
N ASP A 124 0.01 39.24 0.85
CA ASP A 124 -1.37 38.97 0.41
C ASP A 124 -2.12 38.06 1.40
N SER A 125 -3.04 38.67 2.17
CA SER A 125 -3.94 38.01 3.10
C SER A 125 -5.01 37.14 2.42
N LYS A 126 -5.05 37.10 1.08
CA LYS A 126 -5.97 36.26 0.30
C LYS A 126 -5.38 34.94 -0.19
N SER A 127 -4.06 34.72 -0.09
CA SER A 127 -3.44 33.46 -0.50
C SER A 127 -3.67 32.37 0.56
N ARG A 128 -4.59 31.45 0.27
CA ARG A 128 -4.86 30.26 1.07
C ARG A 128 -3.57 29.43 1.13
N GLN A 129 -3.18 28.94 2.31
CA GLN A 129 -2.10 27.94 2.38
C GLN A 129 -2.49 26.74 1.51
N GLU A 130 -1.70 26.45 0.48
CA GLU A 130 -1.95 25.32 -0.39
C GLU A 130 -1.66 24.02 0.37
N TRP A 131 -2.65 23.12 0.40
CA TRP A 131 -2.45 21.78 0.93
C TRP A 131 -1.57 20.99 -0.04
N VAL A 132 -0.50 20.38 0.46
CA VAL A 132 0.34 19.51 -0.37
C VAL A 132 -0.23 18.09 -0.34
N ALA A 133 -0.70 17.59 -1.48
CA ALA A 133 -1.14 16.20 -1.62
C ALA A 133 0.03 15.29 -2.03
N HIS A 134 0.32 14.26 -1.24
CA HIS A 134 1.31 13.25 -1.58
C HIS A 134 0.63 12.04 -2.20
N LEU A 135 1.02 11.72 -3.45
CA LEU A 135 0.57 10.55 -4.20
C LEU A 135 1.77 9.64 -4.46
N GLN A 136 1.70 8.39 -4.01
CA GLN A 136 2.76 7.42 -4.26
C GLN A 136 2.19 6.18 -4.96
N ALA A 137 2.92 5.71 -5.96
CA ALA A 137 2.63 4.52 -6.74
C ALA A 137 3.93 3.80 -7.09
N GLY A 138 3.83 2.51 -7.38
CA GLY A 138 4.96 1.67 -7.74
C GLY A 138 4.52 0.50 -8.61
N ALA A 139 5.52 -0.20 -9.16
CA ALA A 139 5.33 -1.37 -9.99
C ALA A 139 6.24 -2.51 -9.53
N GLY A 140 5.87 -3.74 -9.86
CA GLY A 140 6.62 -4.94 -9.48
C GLY A 140 7.67 -5.25 -10.53
N ILE A 141 8.94 -5.04 -10.22
CA ILE A 141 10.02 -5.26 -11.18
C ILE A 141 10.44 -6.74 -11.21
N VAL A 142 10.43 -7.32 -12.40
CA VAL A 142 10.91 -8.67 -12.70
C VAL A 142 11.99 -8.62 -13.78
N ALA A 143 12.64 -9.75 -14.07
CA ALA A 143 13.79 -9.80 -14.97
C ALA A 143 13.46 -9.37 -16.42
N ASP A 144 12.21 -9.53 -16.83
CA ASP A 144 11.65 -9.21 -18.14
C ASP A 144 10.90 -7.86 -18.17
N SER A 145 10.89 -7.11 -17.06
CA SER A 145 10.31 -5.77 -16.99
C SER A 145 10.99 -4.81 -17.96
N LYS A 146 10.18 -3.93 -18.57
CA LYS A 146 10.67 -2.83 -19.42
C LYS A 146 10.51 -1.51 -18.69
N PRO A 147 11.58 -0.71 -18.50
CA PRO A 147 11.53 0.51 -17.69
C PRO A 147 10.39 1.47 -18.03
N ASP A 148 10.16 1.71 -19.32
CA ASP A 148 9.13 2.64 -19.79
C ASP A 148 7.71 2.13 -19.47
N ASP A 149 7.47 0.83 -19.62
CA ASP A 149 6.17 0.21 -19.34
C ASP A 149 5.86 0.27 -17.83
N GLU A 150 6.85 -0.01 -16.98
CA GLU A 150 6.72 0.04 -15.51
C GLU A 150 6.50 1.47 -15.00
N HIS A 151 7.17 2.44 -15.62
CA HIS A 151 6.97 3.86 -15.33
C HIS A 151 5.55 4.30 -15.70
N GLN A 152 5.08 3.91 -16.89
CA GLN A 152 3.73 4.19 -17.35
C GLN A 152 2.68 3.53 -16.45
N GLU A 153 2.93 2.30 -15.95
CA GLU A 153 2.07 1.64 -14.97
C GLU A 153 1.96 2.46 -13.67
N CYS A 154 3.08 2.98 -13.16
CA CYS A 154 3.08 3.85 -11.98
C CYS A 154 2.23 5.11 -12.19
N ILE A 155 2.40 5.78 -13.34
CA ILE A 155 1.59 6.95 -13.73
C ILE A 155 0.11 6.56 -13.78
N ASN A 156 -0.24 5.46 -14.43
CA ASN A 156 -1.63 5.01 -14.57
C ASN A 156 -2.28 4.69 -13.22
N LYS A 157 -1.53 4.12 -12.28
CA LYS A 157 -2.00 3.86 -10.90
C LYS A 157 -2.23 5.15 -10.12
N ALA A 158 -1.36 6.14 -10.28
CA ALA A 158 -1.51 7.45 -9.63
C ALA A 158 -2.60 8.32 -10.28
N ALA A 159 -2.82 8.19 -11.59
CA ALA A 159 -3.79 8.99 -12.33
C ALA A 159 -5.22 8.88 -11.79
N GLY A 160 -5.60 7.73 -11.23
CA GLY A 160 -6.92 7.55 -10.63
C GLY A 160 -7.16 8.46 -9.42
N VAL A 161 -6.17 8.60 -8.54
CA VAL A 161 -6.26 9.49 -7.37
C VAL A 161 -6.00 10.94 -7.72
N ALA A 162 -5.15 11.23 -8.72
CA ALA A 162 -4.95 12.57 -9.24
C ALA A 162 -6.25 13.15 -9.82
N ARG A 163 -6.95 12.38 -10.68
CA ARG A 163 -8.25 12.81 -11.23
C ARG A 163 -9.32 13.03 -10.16
N ALA A 164 -9.23 12.35 -9.01
CA ALA A 164 -10.15 12.57 -7.90
C ALA A 164 -9.92 13.94 -7.26
N ILE A 165 -8.67 14.43 -7.22
CA ILE A 165 -8.35 15.80 -6.79
C ILE A 165 -8.92 16.80 -7.80
N ASP A 166 -8.62 16.64 -9.09
CA ASP A 166 -9.11 17.55 -10.15
C ASP A 166 -10.65 17.69 -10.11
N LEU A 167 -11.35 16.56 -9.97
CA LEU A 167 -12.80 16.56 -9.87
C LEU A 167 -13.30 17.28 -8.62
N ALA A 168 -12.67 17.04 -7.47
CA ALA A 168 -13.02 17.73 -6.23
C ALA A 168 -12.80 19.24 -6.34
N GLU A 169 -11.66 19.68 -6.88
CA GLU A 169 -11.36 21.10 -7.09
C GLU A 169 -12.39 21.76 -8.02
N SER A 170 -12.69 21.15 -9.17
CA SER A 170 -13.69 21.67 -10.10
C SER A 170 -15.10 21.76 -9.49
N THR A 171 -15.44 20.85 -8.57
CA THR A 171 -16.78 20.82 -7.95
C THR A 171 -16.93 21.83 -6.82
N PHE A 172 -15.85 22.13 -6.09
CA PHE A 172 -15.90 22.92 -4.86
C PHE A 172 -15.21 24.30 -4.94
N LEU A 173 -14.51 24.62 -6.03
CA LEU A 173 -13.86 25.93 -6.25
C LEU A 173 -14.54 26.80 -7.32
N GLU A 174 -15.60 26.33 -8.00
CA GLU A 174 -16.45 27.20 -8.81
C GLU A 174 -17.34 28.08 -7.90
N GLU A 175 -16.76 29.18 -7.39
CA GLU A 175 -17.45 30.42 -6.96
C GLU A 175 -16.81 31.65 -7.64
#